data_AF-A0A8B6BHP3-F1
#
_entry.id   AF-A0A8B6BHP3-F1
#
_cell.length_a   1.000
_cell.length_b   1.000
_cell.length_c   1.000
_cell.angle_alpha   90.00
_cell.angle_beta   90.00
_cell.angle_gamma   90.00
#
_symmetry.space_group_name_H-M   'P 1'
#
loop_
_entity.id
_entity.type
_entity.pdbx_description
1 polymer ?
#
loop_
_entity_poly.entity_id
_entity_poly.type
_entity_poly.pdbx_seq_one_letter_code
_entity_poly.pdbx_strand_id
1 'polypeptide(L)'
;MEIQVKSNGYEVPDTRKSVPHIYSALNELSNGIYTYIEPKLNIKSKRKWKKRLRLCVLFFLGLLVGSGVTVAGFLISDPPLLHHRVLIIMTILSHLQVGNKTFTTPEKYEFRMVRCEIGNIPFKQQFLSFSVKSCSNVYLVLTSEYDDEGPLIEIAIGLNGNTRSAIRTEKRGTNIVTFTRSFLNCKRFTGFWISWKNQIIQVGMGLKENNREFMMMMDDRKLKIVNIGISTGRGTTGVWLFEKP
;
A
#
# COMPACT_ATOMS: atom_id res chain seq x y z
N MET A 1 24.44 59.69 24.25
CA MET A 1 24.13 58.60 25.19
C MET A 1 24.04 57.34 24.34
N GLU A 2 25.13 56.57 24.30
CA GLU A 2 25.27 55.43 23.37
C GLU A 2 25.99 54.31 24.13
N ILE A 3 25.37 53.14 24.12
CA ILE A 3 25.63 52.03 25.03
C ILE A 3 26.74 51.15 24.45
N GLN A 4 27.73 50.81 25.28
CA GLN A 4 28.77 49.83 25.01
C GLN A 4 28.20 48.41 24.96
N VAL A 5 28.55 47.62 23.94
CA VAL A 5 28.32 46.16 23.91
C VAL A 5 29.68 45.45 23.82
N LYS A 6 30.01 44.67 24.86
CA LYS A 6 31.16 43.75 24.92
C LYS A 6 30.91 42.52 24.06
N SER A 7 31.87 42.17 23.20
CA SER A 7 31.91 40.87 22.50
C SER A 7 32.57 39.80 23.38
N ASN A 8 31.79 38.86 23.89
CA ASN A 8 32.34 37.63 24.50
C ASN A 8 32.48 36.56 23.41
N GLY A 9 33.72 36.10 23.18
CA GLY A 9 34.04 35.02 22.26
C GLY A 9 33.42 33.69 22.70
N TYR A 10 32.75 33.01 21.78
CA TYR A 10 32.32 31.62 21.90
C TYR A 10 33.25 30.76 21.05
N GLU A 11 34.02 29.87 21.68
CA GLU A 11 34.72 28.79 20.98
C GLU A 11 33.72 27.71 20.54
N VAL A 12 33.84 27.27 19.28
CA VAL A 12 33.02 26.19 18.71
C VAL A 12 33.57 24.84 19.18
N PRO A 13 32.76 23.95 19.79
CA PRO A 13 33.25 22.66 20.29
C PRO A 13 33.66 21.72 19.14
N ASP A 14 34.84 21.10 19.26
CA ASP A 14 35.36 20.13 18.29
C ASP A 14 34.53 18.83 18.32
N THR A 15 33.69 18.67 17.30
CA THR A 15 32.73 17.57 17.12
C THR A 15 33.40 16.20 16.90
N ARG A 16 34.72 16.12 16.74
CA ARG A 16 35.44 14.85 16.57
C ARG A 16 35.58 14.04 17.86
N LYS A 17 35.50 14.67 19.04
CA LYS A 17 35.68 13.98 20.34
C LYS A 17 34.43 13.25 20.85
N SER A 18 33.23 13.57 20.35
CA SER A 18 31.96 12.98 20.79
C SER A 18 31.55 11.72 20.02
N VAL A 19 32.14 11.49 18.84
CA VAL A 19 31.83 10.36 17.95
C VAL A 19 32.06 9.00 18.62
N PRO A 20 33.18 8.73 19.33
CA PRO A 20 33.43 7.40 19.92
C PRO A 20 32.41 7.03 21.01
N HIS A 21 31.99 8.01 21.82
CA HIS A 21 31.02 7.80 22.91
C HIS A 21 29.62 7.47 22.39
N ILE A 22 29.21 8.12 21.28
CA ILE A 22 27.93 7.83 20.62
C ILE A 22 27.91 6.41 20.06
N TYR A 23 29.00 5.97 19.43
CA TYR A 23 29.11 4.60 18.93
C TYR A 23 29.08 3.55 20.05
N SER A 24 29.70 3.83 21.21
CA SER A 24 29.65 2.94 22.38
C SER A 24 28.22 2.79 22.92
N ALA A 25 27.54 3.91 23.15
CA ALA A 25 26.16 3.92 23.65
C ALA A 25 25.19 3.22 22.68
N LEU A 26 25.39 3.39 21.37
CA LEU A 26 24.58 2.71 20.34
C LEU A 26 24.83 1.19 20.29
N ASN A 27 26.08 0.76 20.50
CA ASN A 27 26.39 -0.67 20.59
C ASN A 27 25.79 -1.30 21.85
N GLU A 28 25.82 -0.60 22.98
CA GLU A 28 25.20 -1.06 24.24
C GLU A 28 23.68 -1.16 24.11
N LEU A 29 23.02 -0.15 23.51
CA LEU A 29 21.57 -0.19 23.23
C LEU A 29 21.21 -1.31 22.25
N SER A 30 21.99 -1.48 21.17
CA SER A 30 21.77 -2.58 20.22
C SER A 30 21.93 -3.94 20.87
N ASN A 31 22.88 -4.11 21.79
CA ASN A 31 23.12 -5.35 22.50
C ASN A 31 22.04 -5.64 23.56
N GLY A 32 21.57 -4.62 24.28
CA GLY A 32 20.47 -4.74 25.24
C GLY A 32 19.13 -5.11 24.59
N ILE A 33 18.82 -4.53 23.43
CA ILE A 33 17.64 -4.91 22.64
C ILE A 33 17.78 -6.35 22.12
N TYR A 34 19.00 -6.77 21.76
CA TYR A 34 19.26 -8.11 21.23
C TYR A 34 19.06 -9.19 22.30
N THR A 35 19.63 -9.01 23.50
CA THR A 35 19.51 -9.99 24.61
C THR A 35 18.07 -10.14 25.11
N TYR A 36 17.25 -9.09 25.04
CA TYR A 36 15.84 -9.14 25.43
C TYR A 36 14.94 -9.90 24.44
N ILE A 37 15.25 -9.84 23.14
CA ILE A 37 14.41 -10.42 22.06
C ILE A 37 14.89 -11.82 21.66
N GLU A 38 16.14 -12.17 21.95
CA GLU A 38 16.80 -13.41 21.52
C GLU A 38 16.05 -14.73 21.79
N PRO A 39 15.32 -14.92 22.92
CA PRO A 39 14.61 -16.17 23.18
C PRO A 39 13.30 -16.34 22.39
N LYS A 40 12.84 -15.33 21.64
CA LYS A 40 11.50 -15.31 20.99
C LYS A 40 11.53 -15.34 19.45
N LEU A 41 12.68 -15.52 18.81
CA LEU A 41 12.81 -15.46 17.34
C LEU A 41 13.54 -16.69 16.75
N ASN A 42 13.03 -17.21 15.62
CA ASN A 42 13.71 -18.22 14.80
C ASN A 42 14.98 -17.63 14.11
N ILE A 43 16.00 -18.46 13.87
CA ILE A 43 17.30 -18.11 13.26
C ILE A 43 17.15 -17.32 11.93
N LYS A 44 16.22 -17.69 11.05
CA LYS A 44 15.99 -16.96 9.78
C LYS A 44 15.42 -15.55 10.02
N SER A 45 14.55 -15.39 11.03
CA SER A 45 14.02 -14.08 11.39
C SER A 45 15.06 -13.22 12.11
N LYS A 46 15.95 -13.80 12.94
CA LYS A 46 17.08 -13.09 13.59
C LYS A 46 17.97 -12.34 12.59
N ARG A 47 18.38 -13.00 11.50
CA ARG A 47 19.29 -12.41 10.49
C ARG A 47 18.64 -11.28 9.69
N LYS A 48 17.35 -11.42 9.38
CA LYS A 48 16.54 -10.40 8.68
C LYS A 48 16.23 -9.21 9.58
N TRP A 49 15.96 -9.45 10.86
CA TRP A 49 15.76 -8.42 11.88
C TRP A 49 17.01 -7.58 12.11
N LYS A 50 18.18 -8.22 12.28
CA LYS A 50 19.45 -7.52 12.52
C LYS A 50 19.81 -6.56 11.38
N LYS A 51 19.50 -6.92 10.13
CA LYS A 51 19.66 -6.04 8.97
C LYS A 51 18.69 -4.86 9.00
N ARG A 52 17.40 -5.10 9.27
CA ARG A 52 16.36 -4.07 9.33
C ARG A 52 16.58 -3.06 10.46
N LEU A 53 16.98 -3.52 11.65
CA LEU A 53 17.26 -2.66 12.79
C LEU A 53 18.42 -1.70 12.50
N ARG A 54 19.52 -2.22 11.92
CA ARG A 54 20.67 -1.40 11.50
C ARG A 54 20.27 -0.33 10.47
N LEU A 55 19.45 -0.70 9.49
CA LEU A 55 18.93 0.23 8.48
C LEU A 55 18.04 1.32 9.09
N CYS A 56 17.16 0.98 10.04
CA CYS A 56 16.31 1.96 10.72
C CYS A 56 17.12 2.95 11.58
N VAL A 57 18.14 2.47 12.30
CA VAL A 57 19.01 3.33 13.13
C VAL A 57 19.81 4.30 12.26
N LEU A 58 20.37 3.82 11.14
CA LEU A 58 21.11 4.67 10.19
C LEU A 58 20.20 5.70 9.51
N PHE A 59 18.96 5.33 9.17
CA PHE A 59 17.98 6.23 8.58
C PHE A 59 17.55 7.33 9.56
N PHE A 60 17.31 6.98 10.83
CA PHE A 60 16.99 7.96 11.88
C PHE A 60 18.15 8.94 12.15
N LEU A 61 19.40 8.45 12.10
CA LEU A 61 20.58 9.32 12.24
C LEU A 61 20.72 10.28 11.05
N GLY A 62 20.44 9.83 9.82
CA GLY A 62 20.42 10.70 8.64
C GLY A 62 19.38 11.82 8.72
N LEU A 63 18.22 11.54 9.29
CA LEU A 63 17.15 12.53 9.50
C LEU A 63 17.48 13.54 10.62
N LEU A 64 18.22 13.12 11.65
CA LEU A 64 18.66 13.99 12.75
C LEU A 64 19.76 14.96 12.31
N VAL A 65 20.69 14.52 11.46
CA VAL A 65 21.77 15.37 10.92
C VAL A 65 21.21 16.45 9.97
N GLY A 66 20.09 16.21 9.30
CA GLY A 66 19.47 17.15 8.35
C GLY A 66 18.52 18.19 8.95
N SER A 67 18.14 18.08 10.22
CA SER A 67 17.06 18.91 10.82
C SER A 67 17.55 20.00 11.78
N GLY A 68 18.86 20.11 12.02
CA GLY A 68 19.41 21.14 12.93
C GLY A 68 18.93 21.01 14.39
N VAL A 69 18.27 19.90 14.75
CA VAL A 69 17.82 19.64 16.11
C VAL A 69 19.04 19.32 16.96
N THR A 70 19.42 20.23 17.85
CA THR A 70 20.43 19.95 18.87
C THR A 70 19.98 18.78 19.75
N VAL A 71 20.75 17.70 19.70
CA VAL A 71 20.59 16.44 20.46
C VAL A 71 20.49 16.68 21.99
N ALA A 72 20.85 17.87 22.47
CA ALA A 72 20.80 18.26 23.88
C ALA A 72 19.43 18.11 24.54
N GLY A 73 18.32 18.31 23.82
CA GLY A 73 16.96 18.12 24.36
C GLY A 73 16.58 16.65 24.61
N PHE A 74 17.32 15.70 24.03
CA PHE A 74 17.12 14.26 24.19
C PHE A 74 17.97 13.65 25.32
N LEU A 75 18.95 14.40 25.84
CA LEU A 75 19.90 13.92 26.85
C LEU A 75 19.45 14.18 28.30
N ILE A 76 18.30 14.84 28.51
CA ILE A 76 17.80 15.21 29.85
C ILE A 76 16.60 14.35 30.27
N SER A 77 16.10 13.45 29.42
CA SER A 77 14.99 12.57 29.79
C SER A 77 15.49 11.22 30.31
N ASP A 78 14.97 10.78 31.46
CA ASP A 78 15.25 9.47 32.04
C ASP A 78 15.17 8.36 30.97
N PRO A 79 16.20 7.47 30.87
CA PRO A 79 16.27 6.43 29.85
C PRO A 79 15.00 5.56 29.67
N PRO A 80 14.25 5.18 30.72
CA PRO A 80 12.99 4.45 30.53
C PRO A 80 11.91 5.26 29.82
N LEU A 81 11.83 6.58 30.07
CA LEU A 81 10.82 7.45 29.45
C LEU A 81 11.09 7.65 27.95
N LEU A 82 12.37 7.73 27.58
CA LEU A 82 12.81 7.85 26.19
C LEU A 82 12.51 6.59 25.38
N HIS A 83 12.73 5.40 25.98
CA HIS A 83 12.38 4.12 25.36
C HIS A 83 10.88 4.00 25.07
N HIS A 84 10.03 4.38 26.04
CA HIS A 84 8.57 4.40 25.83
C HIS A 84 8.15 5.39 24.74
N ARG A 85 8.72 6.60 24.71
CA ARG A 85 8.40 7.60 23.68
C ARG A 85 8.80 7.15 22.28
N VAL A 86 9.97 6.53 22.12
CA VAL A 86 10.44 6.01 20.82
C VAL A 86 9.61 4.80 20.39
N LEU A 87 9.25 3.89 21.31
CA LEU A 87 8.34 2.78 21.01
C LEU A 87 6.94 3.25 20.62
N ILE A 88 6.40 4.24 21.33
CA ILE A 88 5.10 4.84 21.01
C ILE A 88 5.16 5.48 19.62
N ILE A 89 6.19 6.28 19.33
CA ILE A 89 6.39 6.91 18.01
C ILE A 89 6.56 5.85 16.91
N MET A 90 7.36 4.80 17.13
CA MET A 90 7.54 3.71 16.15
C MET A 90 6.25 2.90 15.94
N THR A 91 5.46 2.68 16.99
CA THR A 91 4.17 1.97 16.92
C THR A 91 3.15 2.83 16.16
N ILE A 92 3.05 4.12 16.51
CA ILE A 92 2.22 5.12 15.82
C ILE A 92 2.63 5.22 14.35
N LEU A 93 3.92 5.37 14.04
CA LEU A 93 4.44 5.43 12.67
C LEU A 93 4.24 4.13 11.88
N SER A 94 4.30 2.97 12.53
CA SER A 94 4.00 1.68 11.89
C SER A 94 2.52 1.51 11.55
N HIS A 95 1.64 2.15 12.32
CA HIS A 95 0.20 2.22 12.04
C HIS A 95 -0.17 3.37 11.08
N LEU A 96 0.71 4.36 10.92
CA LEU A 96 0.51 5.52 10.04
C LEU A 96 0.81 5.26 8.55
N GLN A 97 1.09 4.03 8.13
CA GLN A 97 1.13 3.69 6.69
C GLN A 97 -0.29 3.60 6.08
N VAL A 98 -1.08 4.66 6.21
CA VAL A 98 -2.36 4.85 5.52
C VAL A 98 -2.06 5.43 4.14
N GLY A 99 -1.53 4.58 3.26
CA GLY A 99 -1.29 4.93 1.86
C GLY A 99 -2.01 3.95 0.94
N ASN A 100 -2.69 4.47 -0.08
CA ASN A 100 -3.32 3.65 -1.12
C ASN A 100 -2.28 2.75 -1.78
N LYS A 101 -2.63 1.48 -1.98
CA LYS A 101 -1.74 0.55 -2.66
C LYS A 101 -1.87 0.71 -4.17
N THR A 102 -0.74 0.96 -4.83
CA THR A 102 -0.68 1.17 -6.28
C THR A 102 -0.22 -0.10 -6.99
N PHE A 103 -0.87 -0.42 -8.11
CA PHE A 103 -0.49 -1.52 -9.00
C PHE A 103 -0.43 -1.02 -10.44
N THR A 104 0.33 -1.72 -11.27
CA THR A 104 0.43 -1.45 -12.70
C THR A 104 0.18 -2.72 -13.50
N THR A 105 -0.51 -2.59 -14.62
CA THR A 105 -0.71 -3.66 -15.59
C THR A 105 -0.10 -3.24 -16.94
N PRO A 106 0.65 -4.13 -17.61
CA PRO A 106 1.25 -3.85 -18.90
C PRO A 106 0.19 -3.83 -20.01
N GLU A 107 0.59 -3.46 -21.22
CA GLU A 107 -0.24 -3.52 -22.43
C GLU A 107 -0.41 -4.95 -22.98
N LYS A 108 -0.74 -5.87 -22.09
CA LYS A 108 -0.92 -7.29 -22.36
C LYS A 108 -2.07 -7.82 -21.51
N TYR A 109 -2.95 -8.54 -22.17
CA TYR A 109 -4.04 -9.25 -21.52
C TYR A 109 -3.49 -10.48 -20.83
N GLU A 110 -3.05 -10.27 -19.61
CA GLU A 110 -2.52 -11.25 -18.68
C GLU A 110 -2.91 -10.78 -17.27
N PHE A 111 -3.59 -11.64 -16.51
CA PHE A 111 -4.12 -11.25 -15.22
C PHE A 111 -3.04 -11.31 -14.15
N ARG A 112 -2.95 -10.22 -13.39
CA ARG A 112 -2.21 -10.20 -12.12
C ARG A 112 -3.20 -10.40 -10.99
N MET A 113 -3.01 -11.46 -10.22
CA MET A 113 -3.80 -11.71 -9.01
C MET A 113 -3.37 -10.79 -7.87
N VAL A 114 -4.33 -10.10 -7.27
CA VAL A 114 -4.06 -8.99 -6.34
C VAL A 114 -4.58 -9.20 -4.92
N ARG A 115 -5.23 -10.33 -4.63
CA ARG A 115 -5.83 -10.59 -3.31
C ARG A 115 -4.86 -10.46 -2.14
N CYS A 116 -3.75 -11.19 -2.14
CA CYS A 116 -2.77 -11.14 -1.04
C CYS A 116 -2.12 -9.76 -0.92
N GLU A 117 -2.17 -8.97 -1.99
CA GLU A 117 -1.49 -7.71 -2.08
C GLU A 117 -2.35 -6.54 -1.60
N ILE A 118 -3.67 -6.54 -1.85
CA ILE A 118 -4.59 -5.48 -1.40
C ILE A 118 -4.83 -5.54 0.13
N GLY A 119 -4.32 -6.58 0.79
CA GLY A 119 -4.61 -6.89 2.19
C GLY A 119 -5.69 -7.96 2.26
N ASN A 120 -5.88 -8.57 3.43
CA ASN A 120 -6.93 -9.55 3.64
C ASN A 120 -8.30 -8.85 3.52
N ILE A 121 -8.83 -8.66 2.31
CA ILE A 121 -10.25 -8.35 2.10
C ILE A 121 -10.99 -9.52 2.74
N PRO A 122 -11.68 -9.33 3.88
CA PRO A 122 -12.39 -10.42 4.52
C PRO A 122 -13.41 -10.93 3.50
N PHE A 123 -13.53 -12.24 3.26
CA PHE A 123 -14.56 -12.74 2.34
C PHE A 123 -16.00 -12.46 2.77
N LYS A 124 -16.19 -11.99 4.01
CA LYS A 124 -17.44 -11.38 4.44
C LYS A 124 -17.78 -10.11 3.64
N GLN A 125 -16.76 -9.41 3.13
CA GLN A 125 -16.85 -8.23 2.30
C GLN A 125 -16.78 -8.66 0.82
N GLN A 126 -17.94 -8.96 0.24
CA GLN A 126 -18.12 -9.34 -1.17
C GLN A 126 -18.15 -8.09 -2.08
N PHE A 127 -17.22 -7.18 -1.86
CA PHE A 127 -17.19 -5.85 -2.45
C PHE A 127 -15.74 -5.38 -2.65
N LEU A 128 -15.49 -4.67 -3.74
CA LEU A 128 -14.21 -4.06 -4.07
C LEU A 128 -14.42 -2.67 -4.64
N SER A 129 -13.75 -1.66 -4.07
CA SER A 129 -13.59 -0.34 -4.67
C SER A 129 -12.16 -0.17 -5.19
N PHE A 130 -12.02 0.50 -6.33
CA PHE A 130 -10.71 0.79 -6.92
C PHE A 130 -10.79 2.02 -7.80
N SER A 131 -9.64 2.65 -8.03
CA SER A 131 -9.49 3.65 -9.08
C SER A 131 -8.49 3.17 -10.11
N VAL A 132 -8.75 3.47 -11.38
CA VAL A 132 -7.84 3.12 -12.48
C VAL A 132 -7.65 4.30 -13.41
N LYS A 133 -6.42 4.48 -13.87
CA LYS A 133 -6.04 5.38 -14.96
C LYS A 133 -5.58 4.52 -16.14
N SER A 134 -6.36 4.53 -17.21
CA SER A 134 -6.14 3.77 -18.45
C SER A 134 -6.91 4.44 -19.58
N CYS A 135 -6.47 4.25 -20.83
CA CYS A 135 -7.20 4.77 -21.98
C CYS A 135 -8.39 3.89 -22.39
N SER A 136 -8.27 2.57 -22.23
CA SER A 136 -9.27 1.58 -22.65
C SER A 136 -9.00 0.21 -22.01
N ASN A 137 -9.82 -0.79 -22.35
CA ASN A 137 -9.60 -2.22 -22.15
C ASN A 137 -9.06 -2.58 -20.75
N VAL A 138 -9.81 -2.19 -19.72
CA VAL A 138 -9.54 -2.60 -18.34
C VAL A 138 -10.33 -3.87 -18.06
N TYR A 139 -9.68 -4.87 -17.46
CA TYR A 139 -10.31 -6.14 -17.12
C TYR A 139 -10.11 -6.47 -15.66
N LEU A 140 -11.15 -7.01 -15.04
CA LEU A 140 -11.11 -7.64 -13.73
C LEU A 140 -11.70 -9.04 -13.83
N VAL A 141 -11.16 -9.97 -13.06
CA VAL A 141 -11.75 -11.31 -12.91
C VAL A 141 -12.05 -11.59 -11.45
N LEU A 142 -13.23 -12.15 -11.20
CA LEU A 142 -13.62 -12.75 -9.94
C LEU A 142 -13.59 -14.26 -10.14
N THR A 143 -12.76 -14.99 -9.39
CA THR A 143 -12.51 -16.42 -9.63
C THR A 143 -12.59 -17.23 -8.33
N SER A 144 -12.97 -18.50 -8.44
CA SER A 144 -12.87 -19.48 -7.34
C SER A 144 -11.50 -20.09 -7.16
N GLU A 145 -10.55 -19.76 -8.04
CA GLU A 145 -9.19 -20.30 -8.04
C GLU A 145 -8.13 -19.27 -7.64
N TYR A 146 -6.89 -19.73 -7.50
CA TYR A 146 -5.74 -18.84 -7.24
C TYR A 146 -5.19 -18.17 -8.51
N ASP A 147 -5.62 -18.63 -9.68
CA ASP A 147 -5.28 -18.16 -11.02
C ASP A 147 -6.56 -17.91 -11.86
N ASP A 148 -6.36 -17.62 -13.14
CA ASP A 148 -7.39 -17.28 -14.10
C ASP A 148 -7.62 -18.41 -15.13
N GLU A 149 -7.33 -19.66 -14.75
CA GLU A 149 -7.54 -20.86 -15.57
C GLU A 149 -8.87 -21.57 -15.25
N GLY A 150 -9.42 -21.34 -14.05
CA GLY A 150 -10.68 -21.94 -13.60
C GLY A 150 -11.94 -21.10 -13.85
N PRO A 151 -13.07 -21.52 -13.27
CA PRO A 151 -14.35 -20.80 -13.35
C PRO A 151 -14.23 -19.37 -12.82
N LEU A 152 -14.67 -18.41 -13.63
CA LEU A 152 -14.54 -16.99 -13.31
C LEU A 152 -15.71 -16.17 -13.85
N ILE A 153 -15.73 -14.91 -13.43
CA ILE A 153 -16.53 -13.84 -14.04
C ILE A 153 -15.55 -12.77 -14.48
N GLU A 154 -15.59 -12.41 -15.76
CA GLU A 154 -14.80 -11.31 -16.31
C GLU A 154 -15.67 -10.05 -16.38
N ILE A 155 -15.15 -8.96 -15.83
CA ILE A 155 -15.71 -7.61 -15.94
C ILE A 155 -14.76 -6.81 -16.81
N ALA A 156 -15.23 -6.41 -17.98
CA ALA A 156 -14.48 -5.60 -18.93
C ALA A 156 -15.04 -4.17 -18.96
N ILE A 157 -14.18 -3.17 -18.82
CA ILE A 157 -14.54 -1.76 -18.87
C ILE A 157 -13.75 -1.08 -19.98
N GLY A 158 -14.46 -0.34 -20.82
CA GLY A 158 -13.87 0.46 -21.88
C GLY A 158 -13.30 -0.35 -23.07
N LEU A 159 -13.99 -1.42 -23.45
CA LEU A 159 -13.85 -2.11 -24.73
C LEU A 159 -14.11 -1.16 -25.92
N ASN A 160 -13.68 -1.58 -27.11
CA ASN A 160 -13.90 -0.87 -28.37
C ASN A 160 -13.49 0.61 -28.29
N GLY A 161 -12.28 0.88 -27.79
CA GLY A 161 -11.79 2.25 -27.65
C GLY A 161 -12.52 3.04 -26.56
N ASN A 162 -12.80 2.41 -25.41
CA ASN A 162 -13.50 3.03 -24.29
C ASN A 162 -14.95 3.45 -24.58
N THR A 163 -15.69 2.63 -25.34
CA THR A 163 -17.10 2.91 -25.66
C THR A 163 -18.05 1.87 -25.07
N ARG A 164 -17.55 0.69 -24.68
CA ARG A 164 -18.37 -0.41 -24.20
C ARG A 164 -17.79 -1.04 -22.94
N SER A 165 -18.65 -1.52 -22.06
CA SER A 165 -18.31 -2.36 -20.92
C SER A 165 -19.13 -3.64 -20.98
N ALA A 166 -18.66 -4.72 -20.37
CA ALA A 166 -19.33 -6.00 -20.38
C ALA A 166 -19.07 -6.83 -19.11
N ILE A 167 -20.02 -7.71 -18.79
CA ILE A 167 -19.83 -8.83 -17.86
C ILE A 167 -19.88 -10.13 -18.68
N ARG A 168 -18.97 -11.05 -18.39
CA ARG A 168 -18.81 -12.37 -19.04
C ARG A 168 -18.61 -13.45 -17.99
N THR A 169 -18.94 -14.68 -18.34
CA THR A 169 -18.82 -15.87 -17.48
C THR A 169 -17.55 -16.67 -17.73
N GLU A 170 -16.69 -16.22 -18.65
CA GLU A 170 -15.39 -16.79 -19.01
C GLU A 170 -14.48 -15.71 -19.61
N LYS A 171 -13.16 -15.97 -19.66
CA LYS A 171 -12.17 -15.03 -20.21
C LYS A 171 -12.42 -14.83 -21.69
N ARG A 172 -12.66 -13.57 -22.09
CA ARG A 172 -12.95 -13.19 -23.48
C ARG A 172 -14.15 -13.94 -24.09
N GLY A 173 -15.04 -14.45 -23.24
CA GLY A 173 -16.25 -15.10 -23.70
C GLY A 173 -17.29 -14.15 -24.26
N THR A 174 -18.46 -14.74 -24.50
CA THR A 174 -19.66 -14.00 -24.92
C THR A 174 -20.06 -12.97 -23.87
N ASN A 175 -20.35 -11.75 -24.31
CA ASN A 175 -20.85 -10.70 -23.42
C ASN A 175 -22.28 -11.05 -22.95
N ILE A 176 -22.48 -11.26 -21.66
CA ILE A 176 -23.80 -11.52 -21.08
C ILE A 176 -24.53 -10.20 -20.83
N VAL A 177 -23.81 -9.24 -20.26
CA VAL A 177 -24.29 -7.88 -20.03
C VAL A 177 -23.40 -6.93 -20.80
N THR A 178 -23.97 -5.90 -21.40
CA THR A 178 -23.17 -4.81 -21.98
C THR A 178 -23.74 -3.45 -21.64
N PHE A 179 -22.85 -2.48 -21.51
CA PHE A 179 -23.21 -1.08 -21.31
C PHE A 179 -22.39 -0.19 -22.24
N THR A 180 -23.02 0.79 -22.87
CA THR A 180 -22.37 1.66 -23.87
C THR A 180 -22.18 3.05 -23.30
N ARG A 181 -20.95 3.35 -22.87
CA ARG A 181 -20.48 4.65 -22.39
C ARG A 181 -18.96 4.63 -22.21
N SER A 182 -18.34 5.79 -22.32
CA SER A 182 -16.95 6.01 -21.93
C SER A 182 -16.80 6.30 -20.44
N PHE A 183 -15.99 5.48 -19.76
CA PHE A 183 -15.73 5.63 -18.33
C PHE A 183 -14.25 5.90 -18.02
N LEU A 184 -13.34 5.31 -18.79
CA LEU A 184 -11.90 5.38 -18.51
C LEU A 184 -11.31 6.71 -18.98
N ASN A 185 -10.17 7.08 -18.39
CA ASN A 185 -9.45 8.28 -18.75
C ASN A 185 -7.92 8.04 -18.69
N CYS A 186 -7.21 8.43 -19.75
CA CYS A 186 -5.76 8.26 -19.84
C CYS A 186 -4.97 9.09 -18.82
N LYS A 187 -5.52 10.23 -18.38
CA LYS A 187 -4.81 11.26 -17.61
C LYS A 187 -5.24 11.30 -16.15
N ARG A 188 -6.46 10.86 -15.85
CA ARG A 188 -7.07 10.93 -14.50
C ARG A 188 -7.51 9.56 -14.04
N PHE A 189 -7.46 9.35 -12.73
CA PHE A 189 -8.05 8.18 -12.11
C PHE A 189 -9.58 8.28 -12.17
N THR A 190 -10.22 7.22 -12.66
CA THR A 190 -11.66 7.04 -12.54
C THR A 190 -11.91 5.96 -11.48
N GLY A 191 -12.77 6.28 -10.51
CA GLY A 191 -13.18 5.35 -9.45
C GLY A 191 -14.32 4.44 -9.88
N PHE A 192 -14.26 3.19 -9.46
CA PHE A 192 -15.26 2.15 -9.69
C PHE A 192 -15.44 1.29 -8.44
N TRP A 193 -16.56 0.59 -8.42
CA TRP A 193 -16.82 -0.45 -7.45
C TRP A 193 -17.46 -1.67 -8.12
N ILE A 194 -17.22 -2.83 -7.50
CA ILE A 194 -17.78 -4.12 -7.90
C ILE A 194 -18.33 -4.80 -6.64
N SER A 195 -19.51 -5.38 -6.73
CA SER A 195 -20.12 -6.22 -5.69
C SER A 195 -20.48 -7.58 -6.27
N TRP A 196 -20.36 -8.65 -5.48
CA TRP A 196 -20.77 -10.01 -5.84
C TRP A 196 -21.62 -10.67 -4.75
N LYS A 197 -22.43 -9.84 -4.07
CA LYS A 197 -23.28 -10.26 -2.96
C LYS A 197 -24.46 -11.09 -3.46
N ASN A 198 -24.80 -12.13 -2.71
CA ASN A 198 -25.98 -12.97 -2.99
C ASN A 198 -26.05 -13.52 -4.43
N GLN A 199 -24.89 -13.75 -5.07
CA GLN A 199 -24.77 -14.16 -6.48
C GLN A 199 -25.14 -13.08 -7.51
N ILE A 200 -25.29 -11.82 -7.08
CA ILE A 200 -25.53 -10.70 -7.98
C ILE A 200 -24.22 -9.95 -8.17
N ILE A 201 -23.75 -9.91 -9.41
CA ILE A 201 -22.57 -9.14 -9.83
C ILE A 201 -23.03 -7.76 -10.25
N GLN A 202 -22.60 -6.73 -9.51
CA GLN A 202 -22.93 -5.33 -9.80
C GLN A 202 -21.65 -4.54 -10.04
N VAL A 203 -21.71 -3.59 -10.97
CA VAL A 203 -20.60 -2.69 -11.30
C VAL A 203 -21.12 -1.27 -11.38
N GLY A 204 -20.44 -0.35 -10.70
CA GLY A 204 -20.81 1.06 -10.68
C GLY A 204 -19.62 2.01 -10.61
N MET A 205 -19.93 3.31 -10.71
CA MET A 205 -18.94 4.38 -10.64
C MET A 205 -18.74 4.94 -9.22
N GLY A 206 -17.54 5.43 -8.95
CA GLY A 206 -17.14 5.95 -7.64
C GLY A 206 -16.61 4.84 -6.74
N LEU A 207 -16.31 5.19 -5.48
CA LEU A 207 -15.65 4.27 -4.53
C LEU A 207 -16.61 3.68 -3.49
N LYS A 208 -17.88 4.07 -3.53
CA LYS A 208 -18.93 3.60 -2.63
C LYS A 208 -19.89 2.70 -3.37
N GLU A 209 -20.24 1.56 -2.76
CA GLU A 209 -21.25 0.64 -3.27
C GLU A 209 -22.58 1.34 -3.58
N ASN A 210 -23.32 0.81 -4.56
CA ASN A 210 -24.61 1.32 -5.03
C ASN A 210 -24.58 2.71 -5.69
N ASN A 211 -23.41 3.35 -5.77
CA ASN A 211 -23.30 4.64 -6.45
C ASN A 211 -23.24 4.43 -7.97
N ARG A 212 -24.18 5.02 -8.73
CA ARG A 212 -24.15 5.05 -10.20
C ARG A 212 -23.84 3.67 -10.81
N GLU A 213 -24.61 2.66 -10.42
CA GLU A 213 -24.57 1.34 -11.04
C GLU A 213 -24.82 1.45 -12.56
N PHE A 214 -24.12 0.65 -13.35
CA PHE A 214 -24.32 0.60 -14.79
C PHE A 214 -24.30 -0.82 -15.39
N MET A 215 -23.90 -1.85 -14.64
CA MET A 215 -24.08 -3.26 -15.05
C MET A 215 -24.49 -4.11 -13.86
N MET A 216 -25.40 -5.05 -14.10
CA MET A 216 -25.84 -6.05 -13.13
C MET A 216 -26.07 -7.40 -13.82
N MET A 217 -25.62 -8.49 -13.20
CA MET A 217 -25.83 -9.87 -13.68
C MET A 217 -26.11 -10.79 -12.49
N MET A 218 -27.08 -11.69 -12.62
CA MET A 218 -27.27 -12.81 -11.69
C MET A 218 -26.41 -14.00 -12.14
N ASP A 219 -25.62 -14.58 -11.22
CA ASP A 219 -24.78 -15.75 -11.47
C ASP A 219 -25.35 -17.00 -10.78
N ASP A 220 -26.08 -17.82 -11.52
CA ASP A 220 -26.75 -19.04 -11.02
C ASP A 220 -25.78 -20.19 -10.68
N ARG A 221 -24.53 -20.10 -11.12
CA ARG A 221 -23.47 -21.10 -10.93
C ARG A 221 -22.98 -21.22 -9.48
N LYS A 222 -23.40 -20.32 -8.58
CA LYS A 222 -22.97 -20.27 -7.16
C LYS A 222 -21.45 -20.18 -7.01
N LEU A 223 -20.78 -19.43 -7.88
CA LEU A 223 -19.33 -19.32 -7.87
C LEU A 223 -18.84 -18.68 -6.57
N LYS A 224 -18.04 -19.43 -5.79
CA LYS A 224 -17.42 -18.91 -4.57
C LYS A 224 -16.18 -18.12 -4.94
N ILE A 225 -16.31 -16.79 -5.01
CA ILE A 225 -15.18 -15.92 -5.32
C ILE A 225 -14.13 -15.98 -4.22
N VAL A 226 -12.94 -16.46 -4.56
CA VAL A 226 -11.78 -16.50 -3.67
C VAL A 226 -10.62 -15.61 -4.12
N ASN A 227 -10.60 -15.11 -5.35
CA ASN A 227 -9.50 -14.26 -5.80
C ASN A 227 -9.98 -13.22 -6.81
N ILE A 228 -9.18 -12.17 -6.94
CA ILE A 228 -9.41 -11.07 -7.87
C ILE A 228 -8.15 -10.89 -8.69
N GLY A 229 -8.33 -10.87 -10.01
CA GLY A 229 -7.29 -10.53 -10.97
C GLY A 229 -7.58 -9.19 -11.64
N ILE A 230 -6.52 -8.46 -11.97
CA ILE A 230 -6.60 -7.24 -12.78
C ILE A 230 -5.73 -7.39 -14.03
N SER A 231 -6.17 -6.78 -15.13
CA SER A 231 -5.42 -6.77 -16.38
C SER A 231 -5.78 -5.57 -17.25
N THR A 232 -4.97 -5.33 -18.28
CA THR A 232 -5.26 -4.40 -19.36
C THR A 232 -5.09 -5.09 -20.72
N GLY A 233 -5.76 -4.57 -21.75
CA GLY A 233 -5.67 -5.10 -23.10
C GLY A 233 -4.37 -4.75 -23.82
N ARG A 234 -4.21 -5.30 -25.03
CA ARG A 234 -3.13 -4.90 -25.94
C ARG A 234 -3.24 -3.40 -26.27
N GLY A 235 -2.10 -2.70 -26.26
CA GLY A 235 -2.02 -1.27 -26.60
C GLY A 235 -2.50 -0.30 -25.51
N THR A 236 -2.71 -0.75 -24.27
CA THR A 236 -3.04 0.14 -23.15
C THR A 236 -2.47 -0.37 -21.84
N THR A 237 -1.87 0.53 -21.06
CA THR A 237 -1.40 0.24 -19.70
C THR A 237 -2.42 0.69 -18.67
N GLY A 238 -2.40 0.10 -17.48
CA GLY A 238 -3.23 0.51 -16.35
C GLY A 238 -2.41 0.89 -15.14
N VAL A 239 -2.76 2.00 -14.48
CA VAL A 239 -2.32 2.30 -13.11
C VAL A 239 -3.54 2.22 -12.21
N TRP A 240 -3.43 1.44 -11.13
CA TRP A 240 -4.53 1.06 -10.26
C TRP A 240 -4.25 1.50 -8.84
N LEU A 241 -5.27 2.01 -8.16
CA LEU A 241 -5.24 2.37 -6.76
C LEU A 241 -6.33 1.60 -6.02
N PHE A 242 -5.93 0.88 -4.99
CA PHE A 242 -6.84 0.24 -4.05
C PHE A 242 -6.72 0.95 -2.71
N GLU A 243 -7.87 1.30 -2.13
CA GLU A 243 -7.93 1.73 -0.75
C GLU A 243 -7.59 0.52 0.13
N LYS A 244 -6.78 0.74 1.18
CA LYS A 244 -6.63 -0.30 2.18
C LYS A 244 -7.96 -0.45 2.91
N PRO A 245 -8.45 -1.68 3.15
CA PRO A 245 -9.64 -1.91 3.94
C PRO A 245 -9.48 -1.40 5.38
#